data_AF-A0A3M2DT90-F1
#
_entry.id   AF-A0A3M2DT90-F1
#
_cell.length_a   1.000
_cell.length_b   1.000
_cell.length_c   1.000
_cell.angle_alpha   90.00
_cell.angle_beta   90.00
_cell.angle_gamma   90.00
#
_symmetry.space_group_name_H-M   'P 1'
#
loop_
_entity.id
_entity.type
_entity.pdbx_description
1 polymer ?
#
loop_
_entity_poly.entity_id
_entity_poly.type
_entity_poly.pdbx_seq_one_letter_code
_entity_poly.pdbx_strand_id
1 'polypeptide(L)'
;MRTPADSSLDTDPVAAHLDRAWELLDRGDVTGAAVAADRAAELAPKDPEVLTLRGAVAAARGDTADALELYEAAAAEDPDYASPLLQSAELQLYTLDDHEAALRLADEALEVCADGDERVDALLLKAAALRAAGDEEGAHAVAVELRDADIEDPGLRVRAALACFDAGDLDAAERHLRAALAADDGLADAHHALGLVCEARGDVDGMRAAWLRCRELDLRAPPPPWHVTPDEFHAMAERAFQSLPEQARARLGNVPILVCDYPSVEVVAEGNDPRMLGFFSGVPYGDKPNVGDAPTGPDCVFLYQRNIESACRDGDDLEHEVYVTLWHETAHFFGLDDDDLERIGLD
;
A
#
# COMPACT_ATOMS: atom_id res chain seq x y z
N MET A 1 32.60 33.93 -41.68
CA MET A 1 32.32 34.11 -40.23
C MET A 1 30.94 33.50 -40.00
N ARG A 2 30.89 32.21 -39.64
CA ARG A 2 29.63 31.54 -39.27
C ARG A 2 29.39 31.87 -37.80
N THR A 3 28.30 32.55 -37.50
CA THR A 3 27.75 32.60 -36.14
C THR A 3 27.34 31.17 -35.76
N PRO A 4 27.68 30.69 -34.55
CA PRO A 4 27.10 29.46 -34.04
C PRO A 4 25.62 29.75 -33.77
N ALA A 5 24.75 28.92 -34.33
CA ALA A 5 23.36 28.87 -33.91
C ALA A 5 23.37 28.40 -32.46
N ASP A 6 22.90 29.29 -31.59
CA ASP A 6 22.63 29.03 -30.19
C ASP A 6 21.50 27.99 -30.14
N SER A 7 21.85 26.74 -29.87
CA SER A 7 20.88 25.68 -29.62
C SER A 7 20.39 25.81 -28.19
N SER A 8 19.57 26.82 -27.92
CA SER A 8 18.70 26.80 -26.76
C SER A 8 17.78 25.60 -26.93
N LEU A 9 17.86 24.65 -26.01
CA LEU A 9 16.92 23.54 -25.87
C LEU A 9 15.52 24.16 -25.72
N ASP A 10 14.77 24.25 -26.82
CA ASP A 10 13.33 24.54 -26.80
C ASP A 10 12.69 23.35 -26.07
N THR A 11 12.51 23.52 -24.75
CA THR A 11 11.77 22.56 -23.93
C THR A 11 10.31 22.79 -24.26
N ASP A 12 9.61 21.75 -24.71
CA ASP A 12 8.17 21.84 -24.97
C ASP A 12 7.46 22.36 -23.72
N PRO A 13 6.81 23.54 -23.76
CA PRO A 13 6.16 24.12 -22.59
C PRO A 13 5.07 23.22 -22.00
N VAL A 14 4.42 22.39 -22.81
CA VAL A 14 3.41 21.43 -22.32
C VAL A 14 4.08 20.33 -21.51
N ALA A 15 5.11 19.69 -22.08
CA ALA A 15 5.89 18.64 -21.40
C ALA A 15 6.48 19.14 -20.06
N ALA A 16 7.01 20.36 -20.03
CA ALA A 16 7.54 20.93 -18.79
C ALA A 16 6.48 21.12 -17.69
N HIS A 17 5.23 21.42 -18.07
CA HIS A 17 4.12 21.50 -17.13
C HIS A 17 3.62 20.11 -16.70
N LEU A 18 3.62 19.14 -17.61
CA LEU A 18 3.29 17.74 -17.32
C LEU A 18 4.26 17.14 -16.31
N ASP A 19 5.56 17.17 -16.60
CA ASP A 19 6.63 16.65 -15.73
C ASP A 19 6.54 17.26 -14.33
N ARG A 20 6.31 18.58 -14.28
CA ARG A 20 6.19 19.30 -13.00
C ARG A 20 4.97 18.86 -12.21
N ALA A 21 3.85 18.60 -12.87
CA ALA A 21 2.63 18.21 -12.20
C ALA A 21 2.71 16.79 -11.64
N TRP A 22 3.27 15.84 -12.39
CA TRP A 22 3.55 14.48 -11.90
C TRP A 22 4.50 14.50 -10.70
N GLU A 23 5.62 15.23 -10.80
CA GLU A 23 6.58 15.39 -9.69
C GLU A 23 5.93 16.05 -8.44
N LEU A 24 4.84 16.80 -8.61
CA LEU A 24 4.08 17.37 -7.49
C LEU A 24 3.08 16.38 -6.91
N LEU A 25 2.41 15.57 -7.74
CA LEU A 25 1.57 14.46 -7.30
C LEU A 25 2.38 13.43 -6.50
N ASP A 26 3.57 13.05 -6.97
CA ASP A 26 4.46 12.11 -6.28
C ASP A 26 4.87 12.59 -4.88
N ARG A 27 4.86 13.91 -4.65
CA ARG A 27 5.15 14.52 -3.34
C ARG A 27 3.91 14.82 -2.52
N GLY A 28 2.72 14.45 -3.01
CA GLY A 28 1.44 14.74 -2.39
C GLY A 28 1.00 16.21 -2.46
N ASP A 29 1.69 17.07 -3.23
CA ASP A 29 1.27 18.46 -3.45
C ASP A 29 0.22 18.55 -4.56
N VAL A 30 -0.98 18.04 -4.25
CA VAL A 30 -2.13 18.01 -5.17
C VAL A 30 -2.55 19.41 -5.61
N THR A 31 -2.37 20.42 -4.74
CA THR A 31 -2.70 21.82 -5.08
C THR A 31 -1.73 22.37 -6.11
N GLY A 32 -0.43 22.18 -5.90
CA GLY A 32 0.61 22.56 -6.84
C GLY A 32 0.47 21.83 -8.18
N ALA A 33 0.21 20.52 -8.12
CA ALA A 33 0.00 19.69 -9.30
C ALA A 33 -1.14 20.22 -10.17
N ALA A 34 -2.26 20.57 -9.55
CA ALA A 34 -3.39 21.15 -10.27
C ALA A 34 -3.06 22.48 -10.97
N VAL A 35 -2.30 23.35 -10.32
CA VAL A 35 -1.86 24.61 -10.95
C VAL A 35 -0.99 24.33 -12.18
N ALA A 36 -0.11 23.33 -12.12
CA ALA A 36 0.70 22.93 -13.27
C ALA A 36 -0.15 22.27 -14.38
N ALA A 37 -1.09 21.40 -14.02
CA ALA A 37 -2.02 20.76 -14.94
C ALA A 37 -2.91 21.79 -15.67
N ASP A 38 -3.41 22.81 -14.97
CA ASP A 38 -4.19 23.89 -15.56
C ASP A 38 -3.36 24.67 -16.61
N ARG A 39 -2.06 24.88 -16.37
CA ARG A 39 -1.16 25.51 -17.35
C ARG A 39 -0.93 24.64 -18.58
N ALA A 40 -0.78 23.33 -18.40
CA ALA A 40 -0.69 22.40 -19.53
C ALA A 40 -2.00 22.44 -20.36
N ALA A 41 -3.16 22.47 -19.70
CA ALA A 41 -4.46 22.52 -20.36
C ALA A 41 -4.78 23.87 -21.04
N GLU A 42 -4.26 25.00 -20.54
CA GLU A 42 -4.34 26.29 -21.24
C GLU A 42 -3.65 26.21 -22.63
N LEU A 43 -2.59 25.40 -22.75
CA LEU A 43 -1.81 25.24 -23.97
C LEU A 43 -2.36 24.13 -24.88
N ALA A 44 -2.78 23.00 -24.30
CA ALA A 44 -3.20 21.81 -25.03
C ALA A 44 -4.40 21.11 -24.33
N PRO A 45 -5.62 21.68 -24.40
CA PRO A 45 -6.76 21.22 -23.58
C PRO A 45 -7.36 19.87 -23.97
N LYS A 46 -6.99 19.33 -25.14
CA LYS A 46 -7.46 18.04 -25.69
C LYS A 46 -6.32 17.03 -25.86
N ASP A 47 -5.13 17.41 -25.40
CA ASP A 47 -3.99 16.50 -25.46
C ASP A 47 -4.24 15.34 -24.48
N PRO A 48 -4.08 14.07 -24.92
CA PRO A 48 -4.35 12.91 -24.08
C PRO A 48 -3.53 12.88 -22.79
N GLU A 49 -2.24 13.24 -22.83
CA GLU A 49 -1.38 13.27 -21.65
C GLU A 49 -1.85 14.33 -20.65
N VAL A 50 -2.28 15.49 -21.15
CA VAL A 50 -2.85 16.57 -20.32
C VAL A 50 -4.19 16.16 -19.70
N LEU A 51 -5.05 15.47 -20.45
CA LEU A 51 -6.32 14.96 -19.93
C LEU A 51 -6.08 13.89 -18.85
N THR A 52 -5.16 12.95 -19.08
CA THR A 52 -4.76 11.94 -18.09
C THR A 52 -4.19 12.58 -16.84
N LEU A 53 -3.29 13.57 -16.95
CA LEU A 53 -2.77 14.28 -15.79
C LEU A 53 -3.87 14.98 -14.99
N ARG A 54 -4.81 15.64 -15.67
CA ARG A 54 -5.95 16.29 -14.99
C ARG A 54 -6.84 15.27 -14.30
N GLY A 55 -7.02 14.09 -14.90
CA GLY A 55 -7.70 12.96 -14.29
C GLY A 55 -7.00 12.52 -13.00
N ALA A 56 -5.67 12.38 -13.04
CA ALA A 56 -4.87 12.01 -11.86
C ALA A 56 -4.94 13.07 -10.73
N VAL A 57 -4.95 14.36 -11.09
CA VAL A 57 -5.18 15.44 -10.12
C VAL A 57 -6.58 15.37 -9.51
N ALA A 58 -7.61 15.07 -10.29
CA ALA A 58 -8.98 14.92 -9.80
C ALA A 58 -9.08 13.69 -8.87
N ALA A 59 -8.49 12.57 -9.25
CA ALA A 59 -8.39 11.36 -8.44
C ALA A 59 -7.73 11.64 -7.08
N ALA A 60 -6.60 12.34 -7.07
CA ALA A 60 -5.88 12.72 -5.85
C ALA A 60 -6.65 13.70 -4.95
N ARG A 61 -7.74 14.32 -5.44
CA ARG A 61 -8.66 15.14 -4.64
C ARG A 61 -9.86 14.37 -4.11
N GLY A 62 -10.02 13.11 -4.50
CA GLY A 62 -11.22 12.30 -4.24
C GLY A 62 -12.35 12.56 -5.23
N ASP A 63 -12.12 13.30 -6.31
CA ASP A 63 -13.11 13.59 -7.35
C ASP A 63 -13.15 12.45 -8.39
N THR A 64 -13.44 11.22 -7.94
CA THR A 64 -13.32 9.98 -8.74
C THR A 64 -14.16 10.01 -10.03
N ALA A 65 -15.36 10.58 -10.00
CA ALA A 65 -16.22 10.68 -11.18
C ALA A 65 -15.59 11.57 -12.27
N ASP A 66 -15.10 12.75 -11.88
CA ASP A 66 -14.43 13.69 -12.79
C ASP A 66 -13.14 13.08 -13.35
N ALA A 67 -12.39 12.30 -12.54
CA ALA A 67 -11.21 11.59 -12.99
C ALA A 67 -11.52 10.58 -14.11
N LEU A 68 -12.53 9.74 -13.92
CA LEU A 68 -12.95 8.75 -14.92
C LEU A 68 -13.46 9.40 -16.22
N GLU A 69 -14.20 10.50 -16.14
CA GLU A 69 -14.62 11.26 -17.33
C GLU A 69 -13.42 11.82 -18.11
N LEU A 70 -12.38 12.28 -17.41
CA LEU A 70 -11.16 12.79 -18.04
C LEU A 70 -10.32 11.68 -18.68
N TYR A 71 -10.23 10.50 -18.05
CA TYR A 71 -9.55 9.35 -18.62
C TYR A 71 -10.29 8.81 -19.86
N GLU A 72 -11.62 8.73 -19.81
CA GLU A 72 -12.43 8.35 -20.98
C GLU A 72 -12.20 9.33 -22.15
N ALA A 73 -12.14 10.64 -21.85
CA ALA A 73 -11.83 11.65 -22.85
C ALA A 73 -10.41 11.50 -23.42
N ALA A 74 -9.41 11.17 -22.59
CA ALA A 74 -8.04 10.94 -23.03
C ALA A 74 -7.95 9.72 -23.97
N ALA A 75 -8.54 8.60 -23.58
CA ALA A 75 -8.58 7.36 -24.37
C ALA A 75 -9.34 7.54 -25.69
N ALA A 76 -10.33 8.44 -25.74
CA ALA A 76 -11.06 8.76 -26.97
C ALA A 76 -10.25 9.61 -27.96
N GLU A 77 -9.32 10.45 -27.48
CA GLU A 77 -8.46 11.28 -28.32
C GLU A 77 -7.25 10.48 -28.85
N ASP A 78 -6.71 9.54 -28.05
CA ASP A 78 -5.70 8.58 -28.49
C ASP A 78 -6.01 7.15 -28.01
N PRO A 79 -6.61 6.31 -28.88
CA PRO A 79 -6.94 4.92 -28.54
C PRO A 79 -5.74 4.00 -28.31
N ASP A 80 -4.53 4.38 -28.74
CA ASP A 80 -3.32 3.58 -28.53
C ASP A 80 -2.58 3.99 -27.22
N TYR A 81 -3.11 5.00 -26.49
CA TYR A 81 -2.53 5.48 -25.25
C TYR A 81 -3.11 4.73 -24.03
N ALA A 82 -2.29 3.85 -23.45
CA ALA A 82 -2.73 2.94 -22.40
C ALA A 82 -2.92 3.59 -21.02
N SER A 83 -2.14 4.62 -20.69
CA SER A 83 -2.12 5.25 -19.37
C SER A 83 -3.51 5.61 -18.81
N PRO A 84 -4.45 6.24 -19.55
CA PRO A 84 -5.79 6.51 -19.03
C PRO A 84 -6.59 5.24 -18.70
N LEU A 85 -6.38 4.14 -19.42
CA LEU A 85 -7.01 2.85 -19.11
C LEU A 85 -6.46 2.26 -17.82
N LEU A 86 -5.13 2.31 -17.63
CA LEU A 86 -4.45 1.84 -16.42
C LEU A 86 -4.93 2.62 -15.19
N GLN A 87 -4.92 3.96 -15.28
CA GLN A 87 -5.38 4.85 -14.21
C GLN A 87 -6.87 4.63 -13.88
N SER A 88 -7.70 4.40 -14.91
CA SER A 88 -9.11 4.05 -14.70
C SER A 88 -9.26 2.69 -14.02
N ALA A 89 -8.51 1.67 -14.44
CA ALA A 89 -8.55 0.34 -13.84
C ALA A 89 -8.14 0.38 -12.36
N GLU A 90 -7.13 1.18 -12.00
CA GLU A 90 -6.69 1.37 -10.63
C GLU A 90 -7.79 1.97 -9.75
N LEU A 91 -8.45 3.04 -10.21
CA LEU A 91 -9.58 3.64 -9.48
C LEU A 91 -10.76 2.67 -9.33
N GLN A 92 -11.09 1.93 -10.39
CA GLN A 92 -12.16 0.94 -10.34
C GLN A 92 -11.84 -0.13 -9.31
N LEU A 93 -10.60 -0.60 -9.24
CA LEU A 93 -10.18 -1.66 -8.33
C LEU A 93 -10.14 -1.20 -6.88
N TYR A 94 -9.43 -0.11 -6.57
CA TYR A 94 -9.10 0.24 -5.19
C TYR A 94 -10.04 1.29 -4.56
N THR A 95 -10.70 2.11 -5.38
CA THR A 95 -11.61 3.16 -4.88
C THR A 95 -13.08 2.71 -4.96
N LEU A 96 -13.45 2.09 -6.08
CA LEU A 96 -14.85 1.73 -6.36
C LEU A 96 -15.19 0.26 -6.09
N ASP A 97 -14.19 -0.57 -5.82
CA ASP A 97 -14.36 -2.01 -5.57
C ASP A 97 -15.05 -2.74 -6.75
N ASP A 98 -14.93 -2.19 -7.97
CA ASP A 98 -15.50 -2.75 -9.20
C ASP A 98 -14.44 -3.55 -9.96
N HIS A 99 -14.19 -4.76 -9.45
CA HIS A 99 -13.18 -5.67 -10.01
C HIS A 99 -13.49 -6.09 -11.46
N GLU A 100 -14.78 -6.14 -11.84
CA GLU A 100 -15.18 -6.47 -13.21
C GLU A 100 -14.81 -5.33 -14.18
N ALA A 101 -15.02 -4.07 -13.79
CA ALA A 101 -14.59 -2.92 -14.58
C ALA A 101 -13.08 -2.82 -14.65
N ALA A 102 -12.38 -3.01 -13.53
CA ALA A 102 -10.92 -3.03 -13.48
C ALA A 102 -10.33 -4.10 -14.41
N LEU A 103 -10.89 -5.32 -14.39
CA LEU A 103 -10.45 -6.42 -15.26
C LEU A 103 -10.64 -6.10 -16.74
N ARG A 104 -11.79 -5.54 -17.14
CA ARG A 104 -12.04 -5.13 -18.53
C ARG A 104 -11.04 -4.07 -18.99
N LEU A 105 -10.82 -3.04 -18.18
CA LEU A 105 -9.90 -1.94 -18.52
C LEU A 105 -8.45 -2.42 -18.59
N ALA A 106 -8.04 -3.33 -17.71
CA ALA A 106 -6.71 -3.94 -17.76
C ALA A 106 -6.55 -4.82 -19.02
N ASP A 107 -7.58 -5.56 -19.43
CA ASP A 107 -7.56 -6.32 -20.69
C ASP A 107 -7.50 -5.39 -21.91
N GLU A 108 -8.26 -4.29 -21.93
CA GLU A 108 -8.18 -3.27 -22.98
C GLU A 108 -6.79 -2.62 -23.04
N ALA A 109 -6.19 -2.30 -21.88
CA ALA A 109 -4.81 -1.80 -21.81
C ALA A 109 -3.80 -2.81 -22.37
N LEU A 110 -3.99 -4.12 -22.14
CA LEU A 110 -3.13 -5.18 -22.71
C LEU A 110 -3.27 -5.34 -24.23
N GLU A 111 -4.38 -4.90 -24.83
CA GLU A 111 -4.53 -4.89 -26.29
C GLU A 111 -3.69 -3.79 -26.96
N VAL A 112 -3.43 -2.69 -26.25
CA VAL A 112 -2.65 -1.55 -26.75
C VAL A 112 -1.18 -1.59 -26.31
N CYS A 113 -0.88 -2.14 -25.13
CA CYS A 113 0.48 -2.30 -24.61
C CYS A 113 1.20 -3.53 -25.21
N ALA A 114 2.21 -3.29 -26.07
CA ALA A 114 2.98 -4.37 -26.67
C ALA A 114 4.03 -4.99 -25.71
N ASP A 115 4.78 -4.16 -24.99
CA ASP A 115 5.85 -4.54 -24.07
C ASP A 115 6.16 -3.41 -23.06
N GLY A 116 7.15 -3.62 -22.19
CA GLY A 116 7.59 -2.62 -21.21
C GLY A 116 6.70 -2.51 -19.97
N ASP A 117 6.94 -1.45 -19.21
CA ASP A 117 6.35 -1.23 -17.88
C ASP A 117 4.83 -1.02 -17.91
N GLU A 118 4.29 -0.40 -18.97
CA GLU A 118 2.83 -0.23 -19.12
C GLU A 118 2.12 -1.59 -19.28
N ARG A 119 2.74 -2.54 -20.00
CA ARG A 119 2.22 -3.91 -20.09
C ARG A 119 2.28 -4.61 -18.74
N VAL A 120 3.37 -4.42 -18.00
CA VAL A 120 3.56 -5.01 -16.66
C VAL A 120 2.51 -4.47 -15.69
N ASP A 121 2.26 -3.17 -15.68
CA ASP A 121 1.24 -2.55 -14.83
C ASP A 121 -0.17 -3.04 -15.18
N ALA A 122 -0.49 -3.19 -16.47
CA ALA A 122 -1.74 -3.80 -16.91
C ALA A 122 -1.90 -5.25 -16.40
N LEU A 123 -0.83 -6.07 -16.46
CA LEU A 123 -0.84 -7.43 -15.92
C LEU A 123 -1.01 -7.42 -14.39
N LEU A 124 -0.39 -6.48 -13.67
CA LEU A 124 -0.53 -6.36 -12.22
C LEU A 124 -1.96 -6.01 -11.81
N LEU A 125 -2.56 -5.00 -12.46
CA LEU A 125 -3.96 -4.62 -12.25
C LEU A 125 -4.92 -5.77 -12.57
N LYS A 126 -4.66 -6.49 -13.67
CA LYS A 126 -5.41 -7.69 -14.03
C LYS A 126 -5.31 -8.79 -12.97
N ALA A 127 -4.10 -9.10 -12.51
CA ALA A 127 -3.89 -10.13 -11.48
C ALA A 127 -4.60 -9.76 -10.16
N ALA A 128 -4.53 -8.48 -9.77
CA ALA A 128 -5.20 -7.98 -8.58
C ALA A 128 -6.74 -8.01 -8.72
N ALA A 129 -7.28 -7.61 -9.86
CA ALA A 129 -8.72 -7.69 -10.13
C ALA A 129 -9.24 -9.14 -10.14
N LEU A 130 -8.48 -10.09 -10.70
CA LEU A 130 -8.81 -11.51 -10.68
C LEU A 130 -8.84 -12.07 -9.25
N ARG A 131 -7.83 -11.74 -8.42
CA ARG A 131 -7.82 -12.11 -7.00
C ARG A 131 -9.02 -11.57 -6.24
N ALA A 132 -9.31 -10.28 -6.42
CA ALA A 132 -10.45 -9.65 -5.76
C ALA A 132 -11.79 -10.27 -6.20
N ALA A 133 -11.88 -10.75 -7.44
CA ALA A 133 -13.03 -11.54 -7.93
C ALA A 133 -13.04 -13.01 -7.46
N GLY A 134 -12.02 -13.47 -6.72
CA GLY A 134 -11.85 -14.85 -6.26
C GLY A 134 -11.34 -15.84 -7.32
N ASP A 135 -10.86 -15.35 -8.47
CA ASP A 135 -10.26 -16.16 -9.53
C ASP A 135 -8.75 -16.33 -9.33
N GLU A 136 -8.39 -17.16 -8.35
CA GLU A 136 -7.00 -17.49 -8.03
C GLU A 136 -6.25 -18.18 -9.18
N GLU A 137 -6.96 -18.98 -9.98
CA GLU A 137 -6.34 -19.68 -11.13
C GLU A 137 -5.96 -18.68 -12.22
N GLY A 138 -6.86 -17.73 -12.53
CA GLY A 138 -6.59 -16.63 -13.44
C GLY A 138 -5.45 -15.74 -12.96
N ALA A 139 -5.47 -15.34 -11.68
CA ALA A 139 -4.41 -14.51 -11.11
C ALA A 139 -3.04 -15.21 -11.13
N HIS A 140 -3.01 -16.51 -10.82
CA HIS A 140 -1.79 -17.32 -10.93
C HIS A 140 -1.27 -17.36 -12.38
N ALA A 141 -2.17 -17.54 -13.37
CA ALA A 141 -1.77 -17.56 -14.77
C ALA A 141 -1.09 -16.24 -15.19
N VAL A 142 -1.62 -15.09 -14.73
CA VAL A 142 -1.02 -13.78 -14.99
C VAL A 142 0.33 -13.63 -14.28
N ALA A 143 0.47 -14.11 -13.05
CA ALA A 143 1.74 -14.10 -12.33
C ALA A 143 2.84 -14.91 -13.05
N VAL A 144 2.49 -15.95 -13.81
CA VAL A 144 3.44 -16.69 -14.65
C VAL A 144 4.00 -15.80 -15.77
N GLU A 145 3.21 -14.89 -16.33
CA GLU A 145 3.69 -13.92 -17.33
C GLU A 145 4.66 -12.90 -16.72
N LEU A 146 4.42 -12.50 -15.46
CA LEU A 146 5.26 -11.55 -14.73
C LEU A 146 6.61 -12.14 -14.27
N ARG A 147 6.74 -13.47 -14.20
CA ARG A 147 7.94 -14.16 -13.70
C ARG A 147 9.23 -13.68 -14.35
N ASP A 148 9.23 -13.58 -15.67
CA ASP A 148 10.41 -13.28 -16.49
C ASP A 148 10.24 -11.95 -17.24
N ALA A 149 9.31 -11.10 -16.81
CA ALA A 149 9.12 -9.78 -17.37
C ALA A 149 10.36 -8.90 -17.14
N ASP A 150 10.74 -8.17 -18.18
CA ASP A 150 11.71 -7.09 -18.06
C ASP A 150 10.98 -5.84 -17.58
N ILE A 151 11.39 -5.31 -16.43
CA ILE A 151 10.69 -4.24 -15.71
C ILE A 151 11.70 -3.16 -15.38
N GLU A 152 11.57 -1.94 -15.88
CA GLU A 152 12.55 -0.89 -15.58
C GLU A 152 12.30 -0.27 -14.22
N ASP A 153 11.02 0.03 -13.91
CA ASP A 153 10.61 0.64 -12.67
C ASP A 153 10.78 -0.28 -11.44
N PRO A 154 11.56 0.13 -10.41
CA PRO A 154 11.74 -0.64 -9.20
C PRO A 154 10.44 -0.87 -8.41
N GLY A 155 9.49 0.07 -8.44
CA GLY A 155 8.19 -0.07 -7.76
C GLY A 155 7.33 -1.16 -8.39
N LEU A 156 7.23 -1.18 -9.72
CA LEU A 156 6.57 -2.25 -10.48
C LEU A 156 7.25 -3.60 -10.25
N ARG A 157 8.58 -3.65 -10.09
CA ARG A 157 9.27 -4.90 -9.69
C ARG A 157 8.82 -5.41 -8.32
N VAL A 158 8.59 -4.53 -7.35
CA VAL A 158 8.07 -4.94 -6.02
C VAL A 158 6.65 -5.50 -6.17
N ARG A 159 5.77 -4.83 -6.92
CA ARG A 159 4.40 -5.31 -7.17
C ARG A 159 4.40 -6.65 -7.92
N ALA A 160 5.26 -6.82 -8.92
CA ALA A 160 5.44 -8.10 -9.62
C ALA A 160 5.96 -9.20 -8.71
N ALA A 161 6.88 -8.87 -7.80
CA ALA A 161 7.35 -9.83 -6.82
C ALA A 161 6.25 -10.32 -5.89
N LEU A 162 5.39 -9.41 -5.40
CA LEU A 162 4.24 -9.78 -4.58
C LEU A 162 3.25 -10.66 -5.36
N ALA A 163 2.95 -10.32 -6.61
CA ALA A 163 2.11 -11.17 -7.46
C ALA A 163 2.71 -12.57 -7.67
N CYS A 164 4.04 -12.69 -7.82
CA CYS A 164 4.73 -13.98 -7.87
C CYS A 164 4.71 -14.72 -6.51
N PHE A 165 4.85 -14.00 -5.41
CA PHE A 165 4.79 -14.55 -4.05
C PHE A 165 3.42 -15.16 -3.76
N ASP A 166 2.33 -14.45 -4.07
CA ASP A 166 0.94 -14.93 -3.93
C ASP A 166 0.70 -16.19 -4.78
N ALA A 167 1.32 -16.24 -5.96
CA ALA A 167 1.31 -17.39 -6.84
C ALA A 167 2.19 -18.57 -6.36
N GLY A 168 2.90 -18.42 -5.24
CA GLY A 168 3.80 -19.42 -4.65
C GLY A 168 5.18 -19.51 -5.32
N ASP A 169 5.51 -18.59 -6.22
CA ASP A 169 6.80 -18.56 -6.92
C ASP A 169 7.82 -17.68 -6.17
N LEU A 170 8.33 -18.26 -5.07
CA LEU A 170 9.29 -17.58 -4.20
C LEU A 170 10.61 -17.22 -4.92
N ASP A 171 11.00 -17.99 -5.94
CA ASP A 171 12.24 -17.75 -6.69
C ASP A 171 12.11 -16.54 -7.62
N ALA A 172 10.95 -16.39 -8.27
CA ALA A 172 10.65 -15.20 -9.07
C ALA A 172 10.49 -13.96 -8.20
N ALA A 173 9.75 -14.07 -7.08
CA ALA A 173 9.57 -12.99 -6.12
C ALA A 173 10.92 -12.45 -5.62
N GLU A 174 11.80 -13.33 -5.13
CA GLU A 174 13.11 -12.93 -4.64
C GLU A 174 14.00 -12.28 -5.72
N ARG A 175 13.94 -12.79 -6.96
CA ARG A 175 14.69 -12.23 -8.09
C ARG A 175 14.27 -10.80 -8.39
N HIS A 176 12.96 -10.55 -8.47
CA HIS A 176 12.41 -9.21 -8.69
C HIS A 176 12.75 -8.25 -7.55
N LEU A 177 12.62 -8.69 -6.29
CA LEU A 177 12.95 -7.88 -5.11
C LEU A 177 14.42 -7.52 -5.05
N ARG A 178 15.32 -8.48 -5.33
CA ARG A 178 16.76 -8.20 -5.38
C ARG A 178 17.14 -7.25 -6.51
N ALA A 179 16.45 -7.31 -7.65
CA ALA A 179 16.66 -6.38 -8.74
C ALA A 179 16.17 -4.97 -8.36
N ALA A 180 14.99 -4.85 -7.75
CA ALA A 180 14.46 -3.58 -7.24
C ALA A 180 15.43 -2.96 -6.21
N LEU A 181 15.86 -3.74 -5.21
CA LEU A 181 16.79 -3.31 -4.17
C LEU A 181 18.21 -2.99 -4.67
N ALA A 182 18.61 -3.55 -5.82
CA ALA A 182 19.87 -3.19 -6.46
C ALA A 182 19.79 -1.83 -7.18
N ALA A 183 18.59 -1.45 -7.65
CA ALA A 183 18.33 -0.14 -8.26
C ALA A 183 18.11 0.94 -7.19
N ASP A 184 17.33 0.63 -6.14
CA ASP A 184 17.04 1.51 -5.02
C ASP A 184 16.94 0.71 -3.70
N ASP A 185 17.90 0.92 -2.80
CA ASP A 185 17.92 0.26 -1.48
C ASP A 185 16.99 0.91 -0.44
N GLY A 186 16.36 2.02 -0.80
CA GLY A 186 15.43 2.81 0.02
C GLY A 186 13.98 2.36 -0.04
N LEU A 187 13.66 1.34 -0.85
CA LEU A 187 12.31 0.82 -1.01
C LEU A 187 11.89 -0.03 0.20
N ALA A 188 11.16 0.58 1.13
CA ALA A 188 10.68 -0.11 2.34
C ALA A 188 9.82 -1.34 2.01
N ASP A 189 8.93 -1.22 1.02
CA ASP A 189 8.06 -2.31 0.56
C ASP A 189 8.87 -3.49 0.00
N ALA A 190 9.99 -3.22 -0.69
CA ALA A 190 10.86 -4.27 -1.20
C ALA A 190 11.53 -5.06 -0.07
N HIS A 191 11.95 -4.37 1.02
CA HIS A 191 12.50 -5.03 2.21
C HIS A 191 11.43 -5.80 2.98
N HIS A 192 10.20 -5.27 3.07
CA HIS A 192 9.09 -5.98 3.69
C HIS A 192 8.76 -7.29 2.95
N ALA A 193 8.56 -7.19 1.63
CA ALA A 193 8.27 -8.33 0.76
C ALA A 193 9.41 -9.36 0.74
N LEU A 194 10.67 -8.92 0.80
CA LEU A 194 11.81 -9.84 0.91
C LEU A 194 11.80 -10.60 2.24
N GLY A 195 11.37 -9.94 3.32
CA GLY A 195 11.16 -10.59 4.61
C GLY A 195 10.08 -11.68 4.54
N LEU A 196 8.95 -11.42 3.89
CA LEU A 196 7.89 -12.43 3.63
C LEU A 196 8.43 -13.64 2.85
N VAL A 197 9.23 -13.40 1.81
CA VAL A 197 9.86 -14.47 1.01
C VAL A 197 10.84 -15.30 1.86
N CYS A 198 11.65 -14.64 2.70
CA CYS A 198 12.57 -15.31 3.61
C CYS A 198 11.82 -16.14 4.66
N GLU A 199 10.75 -15.60 5.23
CA GLU A 199 9.88 -16.30 6.18
C GLU A 199 9.28 -17.56 5.57
N ALA A 200 8.68 -17.46 4.38
CA ALA A 200 8.10 -18.59 3.65
C ALA A 200 9.13 -19.70 3.36
N ARG A 201 10.41 -19.37 3.30
CA ARG A 201 11.53 -20.32 3.13
C ARG A 201 12.13 -20.82 4.44
N GLY A 202 11.73 -20.28 5.58
CA GLY A 202 12.32 -20.54 6.88
C GLY A 202 13.72 -19.91 7.07
N ASP A 203 14.08 -18.92 6.26
CA ASP A 203 15.31 -18.12 6.41
C ASP A 203 15.09 -17.01 7.44
N VAL A 204 15.14 -17.39 8.72
CA VAL A 204 14.90 -16.48 9.85
C VAL A 204 15.91 -15.32 9.89
N ASP A 205 17.16 -15.56 9.51
CA ASP A 205 18.20 -14.52 9.53
C ASP A 205 17.97 -13.49 8.40
N GLY A 206 17.64 -13.95 7.19
CA GLY A 206 17.27 -13.09 6.07
C GLY A 206 16.00 -12.28 6.35
N MET A 207 14.98 -12.93 6.91
CA MET A 207 13.71 -12.30 7.31
C MET A 207 13.95 -11.15 8.28
N ARG A 208 14.69 -11.39 9.38
CA ARG A 208 15.00 -10.36 10.37
C ARG A 208 15.80 -9.21 9.78
N ALA A 209 16.80 -9.49 8.94
CA ALA A 209 17.60 -8.46 8.31
C ALA A 209 16.76 -7.54 7.42
N ALA A 210 15.88 -8.13 6.60
CA ALA A 210 15.00 -7.41 5.69
C ALA A 210 13.97 -6.58 6.47
N TRP A 211 13.28 -7.18 7.45
CA TRP A 211 12.28 -6.48 8.25
C TRP A 211 12.85 -5.38 9.15
N LEU A 212 14.05 -5.53 9.70
CA LEU A 212 14.72 -4.44 10.41
C LEU A 212 15.03 -3.26 9.49
N ARG A 213 15.36 -3.53 8.21
CA ARG A 213 15.60 -2.49 7.22
C ARG A 213 14.29 -1.81 6.79
N CYS A 214 13.23 -2.58 6.55
CA CYS A 214 11.87 -2.05 6.33
C CYS A 214 11.47 -1.06 7.45
N ARG A 215 11.56 -1.51 8.71
CA ARG A 215 11.27 -0.68 9.89
C ARG A 215 12.08 0.62 9.93
N GLU A 216 13.36 0.58 9.59
CA GLU A 216 14.23 1.78 9.58
C GLU A 216 13.75 2.80 8.55
N LEU A 217 13.32 2.33 7.37
CA LEU A 217 12.85 3.16 6.27
C LEU A 217 11.46 3.75 6.58
N ASP A 218 10.52 2.92 7.05
CA ASP A 218 9.17 3.36 7.44
C ASP A 218 9.23 4.42 8.54
N LEU A 219 10.11 4.26 9.54
CA LEU A 219 10.31 5.24 10.60
C LEU A 219 10.75 6.62 10.08
N ARG A 220 11.42 6.67 8.91
CA ARG A 220 11.86 7.92 8.27
C ARG A 220 10.84 8.48 7.29
N ALA A 221 9.85 7.68 6.89
CA ALA A 221 8.82 8.13 5.97
C ALA A 221 7.99 9.25 6.63
N PRO A 222 7.59 10.28 5.86
CA PRO A 222 6.70 11.30 6.36
C PRO A 222 5.37 10.66 6.80
N PRO A 223 4.68 11.26 7.78
CA PRO A 223 3.36 10.80 8.14
C PRO A 223 2.33 11.10 7.04
N PRO A 224 1.26 10.30 6.93
CA PRO A 224 0.21 10.55 5.95
C PRO A 224 -0.55 11.85 6.28
N PRO A 225 -1.30 12.41 5.32
CA PRO A 225 -2.03 13.67 5.52
C PRO A 225 -3.03 13.67 6.69
N TRP A 226 -3.54 12.50 7.06
CA TRP A 226 -4.48 12.29 8.17
C TRP A 226 -3.83 11.94 9.52
N HIS A 227 -2.51 12.08 9.62
CA HIS A 227 -1.80 11.89 10.89
C HIS A 227 -2.34 12.79 11.99
N VAL A 228 -2.47 12.21 13.18
CA VAL A 228 -2.94 12.90 14.39
C VAL A 228 -1.85 12.96 15.45
N THR A 229 -1.97 13.90 16.38
CA THR A 229 -1.02 13.97 17.50
C THR A 229 -1.14 12.72 18.41
N PRO A 230 -0.08 12.35 19.14
CA PRO A 230 -0.16 11.23 20.08
C PRO A 230 -1.28 11.35 21.12
N ASP A 231 -1.65 12.56 21.55
CA ASP A 231 -2.75 12.79 22.49
C ASP A 231 -4.12 12.54 21.85
N GLU A 232 -4.30 12.93 20.58
CA GLU A 232 -5.51 12.64 19.81
C GLU A 232 -5.66 11.14 19.55
N PHE A 233 -4.56 10.46 19.20
CA PHE A 233 -4.55 9.00 19.02
C PHE A 233 -4.86 8.27 20.33
N HIS A 234 -4.26 8.68 21.46
CA HIS A 234 -4.60 8.12 22.77
C HIS A 234 -6.09 8.30 23.09
N ALA A 235 -6.67 9.45 22.75
CA ALA A 235 -8.09 9.68 22.97
C ALA A 235 -8.96 8.77 22.07
N MET A 236 -8.54 8.46 20.84
CA MET A 236 -9.18 7.46 19.99
C MET A 236 -9.11 6.05 20.61
N ALA A 237 -7.92 5.63 21.04
CA ALA A 237 -7.72 4.34 21.71
C ALA A 237 -8.56 4.22 23.01
N GLU A 238 -8.69 5.29 23.79
CA GLU A 238 -9.55 5.30 24.97
C GLU A 238 -11.04 5.17 24.61
N ARG A 239 -11.51 5.84 23.55
CA ARG A 239 -12.89 5.69 23.05
C ARG A 239 -13.15 4.27 22.55
N ALA A 240 -12.22 3.70 21.79
CA ALA A 240 -12.26 2.30 21.36
C ALA A 240 -12.32 1.34 22.55
N PHE A 241 -11.49 1.55 23.58
CA PHE A 241 -11.55 0.76 24.80
C PHE A 241 -12.90 0.90 25.51
N GLN A 242 -13.46 2.11 25.57
CA GLN A 242 -14.75 2.37 26.19
C GLN A 242 -15.93 1.79 25.41
N SER A 243 -15.81 1.53 24.10
CA SER A 243 -16.87 0.89 23.31
C SER A 243 -16.88 -0.63 23.43
N LEU A 244 -15.78 -1.26 23.89
CA LEU A 244 -15.72 -2.70 24.14
C LEU A 244 -16.82 -3.17 25.10
N PRO A 245 -17.32 -4.42 24.98
CA PRO A 245 -18.29 -4.99 25.91
C PRO A 245 -17.81 -4.90 27.38
N GLU A 246 -18.72 -4.64 28.32
CA GLU A 246 -18.38 -4.46 29.75
C GLU A 246 -17.54 -5.61 30.31
N GLN A 247 -17.84 -6.84 29.89
CA GLN A 247 -17.09 -8.04 30.31
C GLN A 247 -15.65 -8.04 29.78
N ALA A 248 -15.41 -7.56 28.56
CA ALA A 248 -14.08 -7.43 27.99
C ALA A 248 -13.29 -6.34 28.71
N ARG A 249 -13.90 -5.15 28.90
CA ARG A 249 -13.28 -4.03 29.65
C ARG A 249 -12.90 -4.42 31.07
N ALA A 250 -13.75 -5.17 31.77
CA ALA A 250 -13.47 -5.61 33.14
C ALA A 250 -12.27 -6.57 33.23
N ARG A 251 -12.05 -7.39 32.20
CA ARG A 251 -10.90 -8.33 32.15
C ARG A 251 -9.62 -7.66 31.68
N LEU A 252 -9.72 -6.69 30.77
CA LEU A 252 -8.61 -5.87 30.30
C LEU A 252 -8.22 -4.75 31.26
N GLY A 253 -9.05 -4.39 32.25
CA GLY A 253 -8.80 -3.22 33.12
C GLY A 253 -7.49 -3.23 33.92
N ASN A 254 -6.74 -4.34 33.91
CA ASN A 254 -5.39 -4.45 34.49
C ASN A 254 -4.27 -4.62 33.44
N VAL A 255 -4.60 -4.61 32.15
CA VAL A 255 -3.70 -4.75 31.00
C VAL A 255 -3.44 -3.35 30.45
N PRO A 256 -2.21 -2.80 30.54
CA PRO A 256 -1.89 -1.52 29.94
C PRO A 256 -2.08 -1.57 28.41
N ILE A 257 -2.63 -0.49 27.85
CA ILE A 257 -2.66 -0.21 26.42
C ILE A 257 -1.63 0.89 26.17
N LEU A 258 -0.58 0.58 25.42
CA LEU A 258 0.52 1.48 25.10
C LEU A 258 0.46 1.87 23.63
N VAL A 259 0.51 3.17 23.35
CA VAL A 259 0.64 3.68 21.99
C VAL A 259 2.12 3.93 21.71
N CYS A 260 2.61 3.31 20.64
CA CYS A 260 3.96 3.47 20.11
C CYS A 260 3.86 3.86 18.64
N ASP A 261 4.89 4.48 18.07
CA ASP A 261 4.91 4.75 16.63
C ASP A 261 4.99 3.44 15.81
N TYR A 262 5.93 2.57 16.17
CA TYR A 262 6.24 1.30 15.49
C TYR A 262 6.68 0.23 16.51
N PRO A 263 6.68 -1.07 16.15
CA PRO A 263 7.30 -2.14 16.92
C PRO A 263 8.73 -1.81 17.32
N SER A 264 9.21 -2.32 18.47
CA SER A 264 10.61 -2.11 18.86
C SER A 264 11.56 -2.96 17.99
N VAL A 265 12.85 -2.63 18.01
CA VAL A 265 13.88 -3.41 17.29
C VAL A 265 13.91 -4.85 17.81
N GLU A 266 13.73 -5.03 19.11
CA GLU A 266 13.70 -6.34 19.77
C GLU A 266 12.50 -7.16 19.30
N VAL A 267 11.31 -6.56 19.23
CA VAL A 267 10.10 -7.23 18.74
C VAL A 267 10.28 -7.72 17.29
N VAL A 268 10.83 -6.88 16.42
CA VAL A 268 11.10 -7.28 15.02
C VAL A 268 12.22 -8.31 14.93
N ALA A 269 13.27 -8.18 15.75
CA ALA A 269 14.37 -9.15 15.81
C ALA A 269 13.95 -10.51 16.37
N GLU A 270 12.85 -10.59 17.12
CA GLU A 270 12.24 -11.86 17.53
C GLU A 270 11.51 -12.55 16.38
N GLY A 271 11.20 -11.82 15.31
CA GLY A 271 10.54 -12.31 14.10
C GLY A 271 9.08 -11.88 13.97
N ASN A 272 8.71 -10.75 14.57
CA ASN A 272 7.39 -10.15 14.35
C ASN A 272 7.47 -9.15 13.18
N ASP A 273 6.40 -9.07 12.39
CA ASP A 273 6.30 -8.16 11.25
C ASP A 273 6.42 -6.69 11.70
N PRO A 274 7.32 -5.87 11.10
CA PRO A 274 7.47 -4.46 11.45
C PRO A 274 6.23 -3.59 11.17
N ARG A 275 5.30 -4.05 10.32
CA ARG A 275 4.07 -3.36 9.90
C ARG A 275 2.81 -3.86 10.61
N MET A 276 2.93 -4.74 11.60
CA MET A 276 1.81 -5.14 12.46
C MET A 276 1.11 -3.92 13.08
N LEU A 277 -0.22 -3.90 13.16
CA LEU A 277 -1.00 -2.75 13.66
C LEU A 277 -1.07 -2.71 15.18
N GLY A 278 -1.21 -3.88 15.80
CA GLY A 278 -1.22 -4.08 17.24
C GLY A 278 -0.26 -5.20 17.65
N PHE A 279 -0.02 -5.34 18.95
CA PHE A 279 0.66 -6.50 19.52
C PHE A 279 0.24 -6.76 20.96
N PHE A 280 -0.30 -7.93 21.23
CA PHE A 280 -0.46 -8.44 22.58
C PHE A 280 0.81 -9.14 23.07
N SER A 281 1.45 -8.60 24.10
CA SER A 281 2.55 -9.23 24.82
C SER A 281 2.06 -9.77 26.15
N GLY A 282 2.01 -11.10 26.32
CA GLY A 282 1.54 -11.72 27.56
C GLY A 282 1.17 -13.19 27.38
N VAL A 283 0.44 -13.72 28.37
CA VAL A 283 -0.14 -15.08 28.27
C VAL A 283 -1.65 -14.95 28.06
N PRO A 284 -2.23 -15.62 27.04
CA PRO A 284 -3.67 -15.61 26.80
C PRO A 284 -4.47 -15.95 28.07
N TYR A 285 -5.62 -15.30 28.25
CA TYR A 285 -6.44 -15.39 29.46
C TYR A 285 -6.83 -16.83 29.82
N GLY A 286 -7.09 -17.68 28.83
CA GLY A 286 -7.43 -19.09 29.01
C GLY A 286 -6.28 -19.96 29.52
N ASP A 287 -5.04 -19.53 29.28
CA ASP A 287 -3.81 -20.29 29.56
C ASP A 287 -3.06 -19.75 30.77
N LYS A 288 -3.67 -18.82 31.51
CA LYS A 288 -3.01 -18.18 32.66
C LYS A 288 -2.64 -19.23 33.71
N PRO A 289 -1.38 -19.19 34.22
CA PRO A 289 -0.91 -20.12 35.24
C PRO A 289 -1.79 -20.11 36.49
N ASN A 290 -1.84 -21.23 37.19
CA ASN A 290 -2.55 -21.31 38.46
C ASN A 290 -1.80 -20.51 39.54
N VAL A 291 -2.52 -20.14 40.60
CA VAL A 291 -1.92 -19.49 41.78
C VAL A 291 -0.82 -20.39 42.36
N GLY A 292 0.45 -20.04 42.14
CA GLY A 292 1.62 -20.79 42.61
C GLY A 292 2.67 -21.09 41.53
N ASP A 293 2.34 -20.92 40.26
CA ASP A 293 3.29 -21.05 39.15
C ASP A 293 4.19 -19.81 39.03
N ALA A 294 5.31 -19.92 38.30
CA ALA A 294 6.25 -18.82 38.12
C ALA A 294 5.54 -17.59 37.51
N PRO A 295 5.83 -16.36 37.98
CA PRO A 295 5.21 -15.16 37.42
C PRO A 295 5.54 -15.05 35.93
N THR A 296 4.50 -14.93 35.11
CA THR A 296 4.63 -14.44 33.74
C THR A 296 4.84 -12.92 33.78
N GLY A 297 5.44 -12.35 32.73
CA GLY A 297 5.53 -10.90 32.57
C GLY A 297 4.14 -10.24 32.59
N PRO A 298 4.04 -8.92 32.81
CA PRO A 298 2.76 -8.23 32.74
C PRO A 298 2.20 -8.32 31.31
N ASP A 299 0.92 -8.64 31.21
CA ASP A 299 0.19 -8.56 29.94
C ASP A 299 0.14 -7.08 29.50
N CYS A 300 0.37 -6.81 28.22
CA CYS A 300 0.34 -5.47 27.63
C CYS A 300 -0.19 -5.55 26.19
N VAL A 301 -1.03 -4.58 25.82
CA VAL A 301 -1.45 -4.36 24.43
C VAL A 301 -0.68 -3.16 23.89
N PHE A 302 -0.04 -3.32 22.74
CA PHE A 302 0.56 -2.24 21.98
C PHE A 302 -0.32 -1.88 20.80
N LEU A 303 -0.50 -0.59 20.55
CA LEU A 303 -1.07 -0.06 19.30
C LEU A 303 0.04 0.75 18.61
N TYR A 304 0.29 0.44 17.34
CA TYR A 304 1.34 1.08 16.56
C TYR A 304 0.76 2.18 15.69
N GLN A 305 0.74 3.41 16.21
CA GLN A 305 0.08 4.56 15.61
C GLN A 305 0.48 4.77 14.15
N ARG A 306 1.78 4.77 13.84
CA ARG A 306 2.22 5.05 12.46
C ARG A 306 1.85 3.93 11.50
N ASN A 307 1.85 2.66 11.97
CA ASN A 307 1.38 1.52 11.17
C ASN A 307 -0.12 1.62 10.90
N ILE A 308 -0.91 1.91 11.94
CA ILE A 308 -2.37 2.10 11.83
C ILE A 308 -2.69 3.24 10.86
N GLU A 309 -2.06 4.40 11.02
CA GLU A 309 -2.24 5.53 10.11
C GLU A 309 -1.85 5.17 8.67
N SER A 310 -0.78 4.40 8.46
CA SER A 310 -0.36 3.95 7.13
C SER A 310 -1.29 2.91 6.48
N ALA A 311 -2.07 2.18 7.28
CA ALA A 311 -3.03 1.19 6.79
C ALA A 311 -4.38 1.82 6.37
N CYS A 312 -4.70 3.01 6.87
CA CYS A 312 -5.94 3.70 6.53
C CYS A 312 -5.91 4.27 5.10
N ARG A 313 -7.08 4.33 4.45
CA ARG A 313 -7.23 5.02 3.15
C ARG A 313 -7.29 6.53 3.31
N ASP A 314 -7.94 7.00 4.37
CA ASP A 314 -8.08 8.39 4.72
C ASP A 314 -8.26 8.59 6.24
N GLY A 315 -8.50 9.84 6.66
CA GLY A 315 -8.68 10.17 8.07
C GLY A 315 -10.02 9.77 8.67
N ASP A 316 -11.04 9.48 7.85
CA ASP A 316 -12.34 9.02 8.34
C ASP A 316 -12.26 7.54 8.76
N ASP A 317 -11.37 6.76 8.11
CA ASP A 317 -11.09 5.36 8.45
C ASP A 317 -10.29 5.20 9.75
N LEU A 318 -9.52 6.22 10.18
CA LEU A 318 -8.54 6.10 11.28
C LEU A 318 -9.13 5.66 12.62
N GLU A 319 -10.23 6.26 13.07
CA GLU A 319 -10.83 5.89 14.36
C GLU A 319 -11.45 4.48 14.32
N HIS A 320 -11.91 4.06 13.14
CA HIS A 320 -12.39 2.69 12.93
C HIS A 320 -11.25 1.69 13.00
N GLU A 321 -10.12 1.98 12.36
CA GLU A 321 -8.94 1.10 12.37
C GLU A 321 -8.37 0.92 13.77
N VAL A 322 -8.28 2.00 14.57
CA VAL A 322 -7.89 1.93 15.99
C VAL A 322 -8.83 1.00 16.78
N TYR A 323 -10.14 1.06 16.48
CA TYR A 323 -11.13 0.19 17.13
C TYR A 323 -10.96 -1.27 16.73
N VAL A 324 -10.82 -1.55 15.43
CA VAL A 324 -10.65 -2.91 14.89
C VAL A 324 -9.38 -3.53 15.47
N THR A 325 -8.24 -2.83 15.34
CA THR A 325 -6.95 -3.29 15.88
C THR A 325 -7.03 -3.57 17.39
N LEU A 326 -7.60 -2.67 18.19
CA LEU A 326 -7.71 -2.91 19.64
C LEU A 326 -8.60 -4.12 19.94
N TRP A 327 -9.66 -4.32 19.15
CA TRP A 327 -10.59 -5.42 19.36
C TRP A 327 -9.97 -6.76 18.95
N HIS A 328 -9.15 -6.80 17.89
CA HIS A 328 -8.30 -7.94 17.54
C HIS A 328 -7.36 -8.35 18.65
N GLU A 329 -6.54 -7.42 19.16
CA GLU A 329 -5.57 -7.73 20.21
C GLU A 329 -6.26 -8.19 21.50
N THR A 330 -7.43 -7.62 21.78
CA THR A 330 -8.30 -8.03 22.88
C THR A 330 -8.81 -9.46 22.69
N ALA A 331 -9.12 -9.85 21.46
CA ALA A 331 -9.62 -11.17 21.14
C ALA A 331 -8.50 -12.24 21.24
N HIS A 332 -7.28 -11.94 20.80
CA HIS A 332 -6.11 -12.76 21.08
C HIS A 332 -5.83 -12.89 22.58
N PHE A 333 -6.01 -11.83 23.37
CA PHE A 333 -5.95 -11.93 24.83
C PHE A 333 -6.98 -12.93 25.39
N PHE A 334 -8.13 -13.11 24.75
CA PHE A 334 -9.11 -14.13 25.14
C PHE A 334 -8.86 -15.53 24.56
N GLY A 335 -7.83 -15.70 23.72
CA GLY A 335 -7.47 -16.96 23.09
C GLY A 335 -8.29 -17.29 21.84
N LEU A 336 -8.83 -16.27 21.17
CA LEU A 336 -9.42 -16.41 19.83
C LEU A 336 -8.27 -16.43 18.80
N ASP A 337 -8.40 -17.30 17.81
CA ASP A 337 -7.50 -17.40 16.65
C ASP A 337 -8.03 -16.57 15.47
N ASP A 338 -7.24 -16.47 14.40
CA ASP A 338 -7.57 -15.63 13.23
C ASP A 338 -8.88 -16.06 12.54
N ASP A 339 -9.13 -17.37 12.45
CA ASP A 339 -10.38 -17.93 11.92
C ASP A 339 -11.61 -17.47 12.74
N ASP A 340 -11.46 -17.36 14.06
CA ASP A 340 -12.51 -16.84 14.95
C ASP A 340 -12.75 -15.33 14.75
N LEU A 341 -11.71 -14.57 14.38
CA LEU A 341 -11.77 -13.11 14.13
C LEU A 341 -12.48 -12.80 12.81
N GLU A 342 -12.11 -13.48 11.71
CA GLU A 342 -12.76 -13.35 10.41
C GLU A 342 -14.28 -13.59 10.54
N ARG A 343 -14.67 -14.62 11.29
CA ARG A 343 -16.08 -14.98 11.52
C ARG A 343 -16.89 -13.89 12.25
N ILE A 344 -16.25 -13.02 13.02
CA ILE A 344 -16.92 -11.91 13.72
C ILE A 344 -16.73 -10.56 13.02
N GLY A 345 -16.19 -10.58 11.79
CA GLY A 345 -15.99 -9.41 10.93
C GLY A 345 -14.93 -8.48 11.49
N LEU A 346 -13.84 -9.07 11.95
CA LEU A 346 -12.71 -8.34 12.49
C LEU A 346 -11.50 -8.32 11.58
N ASP A 347 -11.27 -9.33 10.75
CA ASP A 347 -10.05 -9.60 9.97
C ASP A 347 -9.37 -8.40 9.29
#